data_AF-G9WP77-F1
#
_entry.id   AF-G9WP77-F1
#
_cell.length_a   1.000
_cell.length_b   1.000
_cell.length_c   1.000
_cell.angle_alpha   90.00
_cell.angle_beta   90.00
_cell.angle_gamma   90.00
#
_symmetry.space_group_name_H-M   'P 1'
#
loop_
_entity.id
_entity.type
_entity.pdbx_description
1 polymer ?
#
loop_
_entity_poly.entity_id
_entity_poly.type
_entity_poly.pdbx_seq_one_letter_code
_entity_poly.pdbx_strand_id
1 'polypeptide(L)'
;MSHKAYSSHNYICEPNNIDVYFEYNHSVIFNTSEKTRLNGSRCKELLVITECELEEYNGVFEINRYSREDNLVVQGIISFFTGSPLTVYHVHSSATSVKSIKYEKQKFHLKVNGIDYSEDLITMLHKLNQEPELISTLLDRWRKALYLKEESCDADLYYDEAIISFFHIFELMGECVATELKGKLEANIESMLYQHFNFYYFSGTKRKQMVEQNKKAVNRLLIGDALNLSIKVKYFLEQYELLDDNVDFFIDNMIKVRNEIAHGRITYKKEFLWPLSPFFNLAKNFYENIETLVFLSAEMISRYIGISCWEKEWNEIKNFLSPPNHVIAKFLNGKIEIENFNYDMLISDNKYNITWRTLFTYYVNKPQKNTRECMEAVTKDAFLNTLISEENGPDLFNISIIFSDSEDSDIKHKAIENIKSIILNHWYGWSNFKDAYSYLEYYSVKVIWYEEFLLNKEYLEI
;
A
#
# COMPACT_ATOMS: atom_id res chain seq x y z
N MET A 1 36.57 13.82 -31.05
CA MET A 1 36.22 12.41 -31.30
C MET A 1 35.70 11.83 -29.98
N SER A 2 34.84 10.82 -30.00
CA SER A 2 34.41 10.11 -28.78
C SER A 2 35.26 8.86 -28.56
N HIS A 3 35.43 8.44 -27.31
CA HIS A 3 36.06 7.18 -26.93
C HIS A 3 35.14 6.37 -26.01
N LYS A 4 35.23 5.05 -26.08
CA LYS A 4 34.44 4.16 -25.22
C LYS A 4 35.03 4.08 -23.82
N ALA A 5 34.18 4.15 -22.81
CA ALA A 5 34.52 3.88 -21.43
C ALA A 5 33.43 3.01 -20.77
N TYR A 6 33.78 2.43 -19.64
CA TYR A 6 32.95 1.49 -18.88
C TYR A 6 32.87 1.93 -17.42
N SER A 7 31.68 1.91 -16.85
CA SER A 7 31.46 1.95 -15.40
C SER A 7 31.04 0.57 -14.92
N SER A 8 31.47 0.23 -13.70
CA SER A 8 31.07 -1.00 -13.03
C SER A 8 30.68 -0.69 -11.60
N HIS A 9 29.56 -1.23 -11.17
CA HIS A 9 29.03 -1.07 -9.82
C HIS A 9 28.64 -2.44 -9.27
N ASN A 10 29.21 -2.79 -8.13
CA ASN A 10 28.85 -3.98 -7.36
C ASN A 10 27.85 -3.57 -6.29
N TYR A 11 26.61 -4.01 -6.45
CA TYR A 11 25.53 -3.77 -5.50
C TYR A 11 25.33 -4.95 -4.59
N ILE A 12 25.16 -4.69 -3.30
CA ILE A 12 24.73 -5.70 -2.33
C ILE A 12 23.21 -5.78 -2.39
N CYS A 13 22.69 -6.94 -2.80
CA CYS A 13 21.25 -7.17 -2.91
C CYS A 13 20.78 -8.03 -1.72
N GLU A 14 19.78 -7.56 -0.98
CA GLU A 14 19.31 -8.22 0.24
C GLU A 14 18.91 -9.69 0.04
N PRO A 15 18.14 -10.07 -1.01
CA PRO A 15 17.85 -11.47 -1.28
C PRO A 15 19.12 -12.28 -1.56
N ASN A 16 19.41 -13.25 -0.69
CA ASN A 16 20.52 -14.19 -0.86
C ASN A 16 20.33 -15.12 -2.09
N ASN A 17 19.09 -15.29 -2.55
CA ASN A 17 18.69 -16.21 -3.61
C ASN A 17 18.18 -15.45 -4.85
N ILE A 18 18.93 -14.47 -5.32
CA ILE A 18 18.73 -13.87 -6.65
C ILE A 18 19.65 -14.53 -7.70
N ASP A 19 19.11 -14.88 -8.86
CA ASP A 19 19.85 -15.34 -10.03
C ASP A 19 19.35 -14.53 -11.23
N VAL A 20 20.22 -13.73 -11.83
CA VAL A 20 19.82 -12.71 -12.78
C VAL A 20 20.85 -12.55 -13.88
N TYR A 21 20.36 -12.41 -15.11
CA TYR A 21 21.09 -11.86 -16.23
C TYR A 21 20.12 -11.09 -17.13
N PHE A 22 20.40 -9.83 -17.41
CA PHE A 22 19.75 -9.09 -18.50
C PHE A 22 20.59 -7.93 -18.99
N GLU A 23 20.18 -7.39 -20.14
CA GLU A 23 20.77 -6.20 -20.75
C GLU A 23 19.69 -5.12 -20.84
N TYR A 24 20.02 -3.89 -20.48
CA TYR A 24 19.14 -2.72 -20.61
C TYR A 24 19.97 -1.56 -21.16
N ASN A 25 19.57 -0.99 -22.30
CA ASN A 25 20.36 0.00 -23.04
C ASN A 25 21.82 -0.45 -23.22
N HIS A 26 22.76 0.25 -22.58
CA HIS A 26 24.19 -0.04 -22.65
C HIS A 26 24.71 -0.74 -21.38
N SER A 27 23.80 -1.19 -20.52
CA SER A 27 24.09 -1.87 -19.27
C SER A 27 23.88 -3.37 -19.37
N VAL A 28 24.77 -4.13 -18.75
CA VAL A 28 24.65 -5.56 -18.50
C VAL A 28 24.66 -5.81 -17.00
N ILE A 29 23.71 -6.64 -16.54
CA ILE A 29 23.45 -6.91 -15.13
C ILE A 29 23.55 -8.42 -14.91
N PHE A 30 24.32 -8.85 -13.93
CA PHE A 30 24.35 -10.25 -13.50
C PHE A 30 24.80 -10.43 -12.05
N ASN A 31 24.38 -11.51 -11.39
CA ASN A 31 24.90 -11.86 -10.07
C ASN A 31 26.33 -12.46 -10.15
N THR A 32 27.17 -12.08 -9.20
CA THR A 32 28.50 -12.70 -9.04
C THR A 32 28.41 -13.97 -8.18
N SER A 33 29.49 -14.75 -8.12
CA SER A 33 29.62 -15.86 -7.18
C SER A 33 29.91 -15.40 -5.74
N GLU A 34 30.18 -14.11 -5.55
CA GLU A 34 30.56 -13.54 -4.26
C GLU A 34 29.33 -13.32 -3.37
N LYS A 35 29.50 -13.57 -2.08
CA LYS A 35 28.47 -13.38 -1.06
C LYS A 35 29.05 -12.51 0.04
N THR A 36 28.39 -11.39 0.29
CA THR A 36 28.79 -10.41 1.31
C THR A 36 27.78 -10.43 2.46
N ARG A 37 28.14 -9.85 3.62
CA ARG A 37 27.20 -9.66 4.73
C ARG A 37 26.74 -8.21 4.80
N LEU A 38 25.43 -8.00 4.84
CA LEU A 38 24.79 -6.72 5.16
C LEU A 38 23.92 -6.93 6.39
N ASN A 39 24.11 -6.12 7.44
CA ASN A 39 23.32 -6.17 8.68
C ASN A 39 23.18 -7.58 9.31
N GLY A 40 24.20 -8.44 9.16
CA GLY A 40 24.20 -9.82 9.68
C GLY A 40 23.66 -10.88 8.73
N SER A 41 22.93 -10.50 7.67
CA SER A 41 22.38 -11.38 6.64
C SER A 41 23.37 -11.62 5.51
N ARG A 42 23.34 -12.82 4.89
CA ARG A 42 24.13 -13.11 3.68
C ARG A 42 23.39 -12.59 2.46
N CYS A 43 24.05 -11.72 1.71
CA CYS A 43 23.53 -11.06 0.52
C CYS A 43 24.36 -11.50 -0.70
N LYS A 44 23.73 -11.55 -1.88
CA LYS A 44 24.44 -11.75 -3.15
C LYS A 44 24.86 -10.42 -3.72
N GLU A 45 25.99 -10.42 -4.43
CA GLU A 45 26.44 -9.24 -5.15
C GLU A 45 25.93 -9.27 -6.61
N LEU A 46 25.43 -8.12 -7.05
CA LEU A 46 25.03 -7.87 -8.42
C LEU A 46 26.03 -6.93 -9.07
N LEU A 47 26.63 -7.34 -10.18
CA LEU A 47 27.52 -6.52 -10.97
C LEU A 47 26.72 -5.89 -12.12
N VAL A 48 26.73 -4.56 -12.16
CA VAL A 48 26.18 -3.75 -13.25
C VAL A 48 27.34 -3.12 -14.00
N ILE A 49 27.46 -3.42 -15.28
CA ILE A 49 28.47 -2.85 -16.18
C ILE A 49 27.77 -2.00 -17.20
N THR A 50 28.14 -0.72 -17.33
CA THR A 50 27.56 0.19 -18.31
C THR A 50 28.62 0.73 -19.25
N GLU A 51 28.38 0.61 -20.56
CA GLU A 51 29.22 1.16 -21.62
C GLU A 51 28.71 2.55 -22.02
N CYS A 52 29.61 3.54 -22.14
CA CYS A 52 29.24 4.87 -22.64
C CYS A 52 30.29 5.41 -23.61
N GLU A 53 29.85 6.27 -24.53
CA GLU A 53 30.76 7.11 -25.32
C GLU A 53 31.05 8.41 -24.57
N LEU A 54 32.34 8.72 -24.41
CA LEU A 54 32.83 9.93 -23.79
C LEU A 54 33.51 10.81 -24.83
N GLU A 55 33.14 12.08 -24.87
CA GLU A 55 33.89 13.09 -25.60
C GLU A 55 35.33 13.21 -25.07
N GLU A 56 36.29 13.46 -25.95
CA GLU A 56 37.72 13.61 -25.61
C GLU A 56 38.03 14.65 -24.52
N TYR A 57 37.19 15.66 -24.37
CA TYR A 57 37.36 16.69 -23.34
C TYR A 57 36.88 16.25 -21.95
N ASN A 58 36.15 15.14 -21.84
CA ASN A 58 35.64 14.60 -20.59
C ASN A 58 36.65 13.61 -19.99
N GLY A 59 36.87 13.70 -18.68
CA GLY A 59 37.64 12.70 -17.94
C GLY A 59 36.86 11.39 -17.82
N VAL A 60 37.58 10.27 -17.62
CA VAL A 60 36.99 8.92 -17.47
C VAL A 60 35.93 8.86 -16.36
N PHE A 61 36.06 9.68 -15.32
CA PHE A 61 35.07 9.75 -14.22
C PHE A 61 33.70 10.30 -14.64
N GLU A 62 33.61 11.06 -15.73
CA GLU A 62 32.34 11.59 -16.24
C GLU A 62 31.39 10.46 -16.68
N ILE A 63 31.90 9.23 -16.90
CA ILE A 63 31.04 8.09 -17.19
C ILE A 63 30.00 7.83 -16.09
N ASN A 64 30.30 8.14 -14.84
CA ASN A 64 29.35 7.96 -13.75
C ASN A 64 28.13 8.88 -13.89
N ARG A 65 28.29 10.03 -14.57
CA ARG A 65 27.19 10.93 -14.92
C ARG A 65 26.37 10.37 -16.06
N TYR A 66 27.00 9.92 -17.15
CA TYR A 66 26.29 9.39 -18.33
C TYR A 66 25.60 8.05 -18.07
N SER A 67 26.21 7.17 -17.26
CA SER A 67 25.61 5.88 -16.88
C SER A 67 24.57 5.98 -15.76
N ARG A 68 24.35 7.15 -15.18
CA ARG A 68 23.49 7.32 -14.00
C ARG A 68 22.05 6.90 -14.28
N GLU A 69 21.52 7.28 -15.44
CA GLU A 69 20.15 6.98 -15.83
C GLU A 69 19.91 5.47 -15.91
N ASP A 70 20.71 4.77 -16.73
CA ASP A 70 20.62 3.30 -16.86
C ASP A 70 20.78 2.61 -15.50
N ASN A 71 21.72 3.06 -14.66
CA ASN A 71 21.92 2.50 -13.32
C ASN A 71 20.70 2.70 -12.41
N LEU A 72 20.00 3.83 -12.48
CA LEU A 72 18.80 4.09 -11.70
C LEU A 72 17.61 3.25 -12.17
N VAL A 73 17.47 3.05 -13.48
CA VAL A 73 16.43 2.17 -14.03
C VAL A 73 16.69 0.72 -13.62
N VAL A 74 17.93 0.25 -13.74
CA VAL A 74 18.33 -1.09 -13.29
C VAL A 74 18.04 -1.28 -11.80
N GLN A 75 18.38 -0.31 -10.96
CA GLN A 75 18.04 -0.32 -9.54
C GLN A 75 16.52 -0.42 -9.34
N GLY A 76 15.72 0.32 -10.11
CA GLY A 76 14.26 0.25 -10.11
C GLY A 76 13.73 -1.14 -10.45
N ILE A 77 14.20 -1.74 -11.55
CA ILE A 77 13.81 -3.09 -11.99
C ILE A 77 14.10 -4.12 -10.92
N ILE A 78 15.35 -4.16 -10.42
CA ILE A 78 15.74 -5.13 -9.40
C ILE A 78 14.90 -4.95 -8.14
N SER A 79 14.75 -3.71 -7.66
CA SER A 79 13.95 -3.44 -6.46
C SER A 79 12.51 -3.91 -6.61
N PHE A 80 11.93 -3.70 -7.79
CA PHE A 80 10.56 -4.07 -8.09
C PHE A 80 10.30 -5.58 -8.08
N PHE A 81 11.27 -6.40 -8.48
CA PHE A 81 11.11 -7.86 -8.42
C PHE A 81 11.54 -8.46 -7.08
N THR A 82 12.39 -7.77 -6.31
CA THR A 82 12.84 -8.26 -5.01
C THR A 82 11.96 -7.83 -3.85
N GLY A 83 11.23 -6.71 -3.99
CA GLY A 83 10.52 -6.09 -2.88
C GLY A 83 11.42 -5.28 -1.94
N SER A 84 12.73 -5.23 -2.21
CA SER A 84 13.73 -4.53 -1.38
C SER A 84 14.39 -3.41 -2.18
N PRO A 85 14.55 -2.20 -1.64
CA PRO A 85 15.09 -1.05 -2.33
C PRO A 85 16.60 -1.19 -2.57
N LEU A 86 17.00 -1.36 -3.83
CA LEU A 86 18.40 -1.26 -4.24
C LEU A 86 18.76 0.20 -4.50
N THR A 87 19.55 0.80 -3.62
CA THR A 87 19.93 2.24 -3.71
C THR A 87 21.42 2.46 -3.99
N VAL A 88 21.80 3.71 -4.26
CA VAL A 88 23.21 4.10 -4.42
C VAL A 88 24.06 3.86 -3.18
N TYR A 89 23.44 3.71 -2.00
CA TYR A 89 24.13 3.41 -0.74
C TYR A 89 24.50 1.93 -0.61
N HIS A 90 23.94 1.07 -1.46
CA HIS A 90 24.22 -0.37 -1.49
C HIS A 90 25.42 -0.74 -2.38
N VAL A 91 26.15 0.25 -2.91
CA VAL A 91 27.35 0.01 -3.72
C VAL A 91 28.50 -0.42 -2.80
N HIS A 92 28.94 -1.67 -2.93
CA HIS A 92 30.10 -2.20 -2.22
C HIS A 92 31.42 -1.71 -2.85
N SER A 93 31.47 -1.71 -4.18
CA SER A 93 32.61 -1.21 -4.93
C SER A 93 32.17 -0.70 -6.30
N SER A 94 32.90 0.30 -6.80
CA SER A 94 32.68 0.86 -8.13
C SER A 94 34.00 1.13 -8.81
N ALA A 95 34.09 0.89 -10.12
CA ALA A 95 35.27 1.20 -10.91
C ALA A 95 34.91 1.77 -12.29
N THR A 96 35.76 2.66 -12.78
CA THR A 96 35.67 3.23 -14.13
C THR A 96 36.91 2.86 -14.94
N SER A 97 36.73 2.57 -16.22
CA SER A 97 37.81 2.06 -17.07
C SER A 97 37.58 2.40 -18.54
N VAL A 98 38.66 2.69 -19.28
CA VAL A 98 38.64 2.79 -20.76
C VAL A 98 38.80 1.40 -21.41
N LYS A 99 39.29 0.41 -20.65
CA LYS A 99 39.39 -0.98 -21.10
C LYS A 99 38.05 -1.68 -20.93
N SER A 100 37.68 -2.46 -21.95
CA SER A 100 36.49 -3.31 -21.95
C SER A 100 36.50 -4.27 -20.76
N ILE A 101 35.39 -4.33 -20.03
CA ILE A 101 35.17 -5.30 -18.97
C ILE A 101 34.64 -6.58 -19.61
N LYS A 102 35.28 -7.72 -19.36
CA LYS A 102 34.85 -9.02 -19.91
C LYS A 102 33.76 -9.62 -19.02
N TYR A 103 32.70 -10.11 -19.64
CA TYR A 103 31.63 -10.87 -18.99
C TYR A 103 31.12 -11.94 -19.96
N GLU A 104 30.49 -12.98 -19.42
CA GLU A 104 29.89 -14.05 -20.20
C GLU A 104 28.44 -13.70 -20.54
N LYS A 105 28.08 -13.74 -21.83
CA LYS A 105 26.72 -13.48 -22.27
C LYS A 105 25.84 -14.69 -21.98
N GLN A 106 24.71 -14.47 -21.31
CA GLN A 106 23.76 -15.51 -20.92
C GLN A 106 22.38 -15.23 -21.52
N LYS A 107 21.46 -16.18 -21.38
CA LYS A 107 20.04 -15.94 -21.70
C LYS A 107 19.44 -15.05 -20.62
N PHE A 108 18.54 -14.15 -21.01
CA PHE A 108 17.78 -13.34 -20.06
C PHE A 108 17.05 -14.23 -19.05
N HIS A 109 17.28 -13.98 -17.78
CA HIS A 109 16.60 -14.66 -16.69
C HIS A 109 16.58 -13.81 -15.43
N LEU A 110 15.56 -14.03 -14.61
CA LEU A 110 15.46 -13.48 -13.27
C LEU A 110 14.75 -14.47 -12.37
N LYS A 111 15.45 -14.97 -11.36
CA LYS A 111 14.87 -15.81 -10.31
C LYS A 111 15.14 -15.18 -8.96
N VAL A 112 14.10 -15.03 -8.16
CA VAL A 112 14.20 -14.46 -6.81
C VAL A 112 13.53 -15.44 -5.85
N ASN A 113 14.26 -15.87 -4.83
CA ASN A 113 13.77 -16.78 -3.79
C ASN A 113 13.14 -18.09 -4.34
N GLY A 114 13.60 -18.55 -5.50
CA GLY A 114 13.11 -19.77 -6.17
C GLY A 114 11.94 -19.55 -7.11
N ILE A 115 11.37 -18.35 -7.20
CA ILE A 115 10.34 -17.98 -8.17
C ILE A 115 11.03 -17.45 -9.44
N ASP A 116 10.55 -17.88 -10.61
CA ASP A 116 11.08 -17.47 -11.91
C ASP A 116 10.24 -16.34 -12.51
N TYR A 117 10.84 -15.14 -12.57
CA TYR A 117 10.26 -13.92 -13.11
C TYR A 117 10.82 -13.57 -14.49
N SER A 118 11.44 -14.53 -15.20
CA SER A 118 12.13 -14.24 -16.47
C SER A 118 11.20 -13.68 -17.55
N GLU A 119 9.97 -14.19 -17.67
CA GLU A 119 8.98 -13.70 -18.65
C GLU A 119 8.43 -12.31 -18.25
N ASP A 120 8.20 -12.08 -16.96
CA ASP A 120 7.78 -10.78 -16.43
C ASP A 120 8.86 -9.72 -16.67
N LEU A 121 10.13 -10.08 -16.47
CA LEU A 121 11.27 -9.20 -16.78
C LEU A 121 11.30 -8.84 -18.26
N ILE A 122 11.12 -9.81 -19.17
CA ILE A 122 11.09 -9.54 -20.62
C ILE A 122 9.95 -8.58 -20.96
N THR A 123 8.77 -8.78 -20.36
CA THR A 123 7.60 -7.91 -20.55
C THR A 123 7.86 -6.49 -20.02
N MET A 124 8.45 -6.36 -18.84
CA MET A 124 8.85 -5.08 -18.26
C MET A 124 9.88 -4.35 -19.14
N LEU A 125 10.91 -5.05 -19.63
CA LEU A 125 11.93 -4.47 -20.53
C LEU A 125 11.30 -4.00 -21.85
N HIS A 126 10.34 -4.76 -22.40
CA HIS A 126 9.61 -4.34 -23.58
C HIS A 126 8.79 -3.05 -23.30
N LYS A 127 8.06 -2.99 -22.19
CA LYS A 127 7.27 -1.81 -21.82
C LYS A 127 8.16 -0.59 -21.54
N LEU A 128 9.31 -0.78 -20.88
CA LEU A 128 10.34 0.26 -20.72
C LEU A 128 10.83 0.83 -22.05
N ASN A 129 11.00 0.00 -23.07
CA ASN A 129 11.39 0.49 -24.40
C ASN A 129 10.29 1.28 -25.10
N GLN A 130 9.01 1.04 -24.79
CA GLN A 130 7.88 1.76 -25.36
C GLN A 130 7.62 3.10 -24.64
N GLU A 131 7.71 3.09 -23.31
CA GLU A 131 7.34 4.20 -22.43
C GLU A 131 8.43 4.46 -21.37
N PRO A 132 9.67 4.78 -21.79
CA PRO A 132 10.83 4.82 -20.88
C PRO A 132 10.66 5.82 -19.75
N GLU A 133 10.15 7.02 -20.04
CA GLU A 133 9.97 8.09 -19.05
C GLU A 133 8.96 7.71 -17.96
N LEU A 134 7.82 7.14 -18.34
CA LEU A 134 6.76 6.78 -17.40
C LEU A 134 7.19 5.59 -16.53
N ILE A 135 7.63 4.50 -17.15
CA ILE A 135 7.96 3.29 -16.41
C ILE A 135 9.18 3.51 -15.50
N SER A 136 10.23 4.19 -15.99
CA SER A 136 11.38 4.54 -15.13
C SER A 136 10.98 5.41 -13.95
N THR A 137 10.07 6.37 -14.15
CA THR A 137 9.56 7.22 -13.07
C THR A 137 8.76 6.42 -12.06
N LEU A 138 7.88 5.52 -12.49
CA LEU A 138 7.09 4.66 -11.60
C LEU A 138 8.00 3.76 -10.74
N LEU A 139 8.96 3.08 -11.37
CA LEU A 139 9.92 2.23 -10.67
C LEU A 139 10.80 3.01 -9.68
N ASP A 140 11.29 4.18 -10.07
CA ASP A 140 12.11 5.03 -9.19
C ASP A 140 11.32 5.58 -8.00
N ARG A 141 10.07 6.01 -8.20
CA ARG A 141 9.20 6.50 -7.13
C ARG A 141 8.85 5.40 -6.15
N TRP A 142 8.52 4.22 -6.65
CA TRP A 142 8.19 3.06 -5.81
C TRP A 142 9.39 2.61 -4.98
N ARG A 143 10.56 2.48 -5.61
CA ARG A 143 11.82 2.17 -4.92
C ARG A 143 12.18 3.18 -3.83
N LYS A 144 12.01 4.48 -4.10
CA LYS A 144 12.24 5.53 -3.09
C LYS A 144 11.25 5.45 -1.94
N ALA A 145 9.99 5.16 -2.22
CA ALA A 145 8.97 4.98 -1.20
C ALA A 145 9.29 3.78 -0.29
N LEU A 146 9.75 2.66 -0.86
CA LEU A 146 10.25 1.51 -0.10
C LEU A 146 11.44 1.86 0.78
N TYR A 147 12.44 2.56 0.24
CA TYR A 147 13.61 2.99 1.01
C TYR A 147 13.20 3.84 2.23
N LEU A 148 12.32 4.83 2.03
CA LEU A 148 11.83 5.68 3.12
C LEU A 148 11.04 4.88 4.16
N LYS A 149 10.23 3.91 3.72
CA LYS A 149 9.52 2.99 4.61
C LYS A 149 10.50 2.18 5.47
N GLU A 150 11.52 1.58 4.87
CA GLU A 150 12.49 0.74 5.59
C GLU A 150 13.32 1.54 6.61
N GLU A 151 13.79 2.73 6.22
CA GLU A 151 14.49 3.65 7.14
C GLU A 151 13.59 4.17 8.28
N SER A 152 12.27 4.00 8.17
CA SER A 152 11.30 4.36 9.19
C SER A 152 11.03 3.25 10.21
N CYS A 153 11.47 2.00 9.98
CA CYS A 153 11.07 0.83 10.76
C CYS A 153 11.30 0.97 12.28
N ASP A 154 12.31 1.73 12.71
CA ASP A 154 12.69 1.84 14.12
C ASP A 154 12.20 3.11 14.82
N ALA A 155 11.87 4.16 14.06
CA ALA A 155 11.65 5.50 14.62
C ALA A 155 10.61 6.33 13.84
N ASP A 156 9.85 5.69 12.94
CA ASP A 156 8.77 6.29 12.15
C ASP A 156 9.21 7.56 11.38
N LEU A 157 10.47 7.64 10.99
CA LEU A 157 11.12 8.90 10.59
C LEU A 157 10.57 9.50 9.29
N TYR A 158 10.22 8.66 8.31
CA TYR A 158 9.95 9.06 6.93
C TYR A 158 8.65 8.47 6.35
N TYR A 159 7.75 8.00 7.21
CA TYR A 159 6.50 7.41 6.75
C TYR A 159 5.59 8.42 6.03
N ASP A 160 5.62 9.69 6.43
CA ASP A 160 4.89 10.75 5.74
C ASP A 160 5.40 10.93 4.30
N GLU A 161 6.72 10.97 4.12
CA GLU A 161 7.38 11.06 2.82
C GLU A 161 7.18 9.79 1.97
N ALA A 162 7.15 8.61 2.60
CA ALA A 162 6.84 7.35 1.93
C ALA A 162 5.40 7.35 1.40
N ILE A 163 4.42 7.76 2.23
CA ILE A 163 3.01 7.88 1.84
C ILE A 163 2.87 8.87 0.67
N ILE A 164 3.48 10.06 0.76
CA ILE A 164 3.47 11.03 -0.35
C ILE A 164 4.07 10.42 -1.63
N SER A 165 5.15 9.65 -1.50
CA SER A 165 5.81 9.00 -2.63
C SER A 165 4.93 7.94 -3.31
N PHE A 166 4.18 7.15 -2.54
CA PHE A 166 3.16 6.25 -3.09
C PHE A 166 2.02 7.02 -3.77
N PHE A 167 1.59 8.15 -3.22
CA PHE A 167 0.57 8.99 -3.85
C PHE A 167 1.01 9.60 -5.19
N HIS A 168 2.30 9.89 -5.37
CA HIS A 168 2.81 10.29 -6.68
C HIS A 168 2.63 9.19 -7.74
N ILE A 169 2.72 7.90 -7.35
CA ILE A 169 2.42 6.78 -8.25
C ILE A 169 0.94 6.79 -8.63
N PHE A 170 0.05 6.96 -7.66
CA PHE A 170 -1.39 7.05 -7.91
C PHE A 170 -1.74 8.24 -8.81
N GLU A 171 -1.10 9.38 -8.62
CA GLU A 171 -1.25 10.57 -9.46
C GLU A 171 -0.82 10.28 -10.91
N LEU A 172 0.36 9.70 -11.12
CA LEU A 172 0.88 9.35 -12.44
C LEU A 172 -0.03 8.34 -13.16
N MET A 173 -0.44 7.28 -12.48
CA MET A 173 -1.34 6.27 -13.03
C MET A 173 -2.72 6.85 -13.36
N GLY A 174 -3.25 7.69 -12.47
CA GLY A 174 -4.50 8.39 -12.72
C GLY A 174 -4.44 9.34 -13.91
N GLU A 175 -3.30 10.00 -14.16
CA GLU A 175 -3.12 10.85 -15.35
C GLU A 175 -3.08 10.05 -16.65
N CYS A 176 -2.57 8.81 -16.64
CA CYS A 176 -2.53 7.94 -17.81
C CYS A 176 -3.94 7.67 -18.39
N VAL A 177 -4.97 7.69 -17.54
CA VAL A 177 -6.37 7.43 -17.91
C VAL A 177 -7.25 8.68 -17.88
N ALA A 178 -6.72 9.84 -17.46
CA ALA A 178 -7.49 11.05 -17.23
C ALA A 178 -8.15 11.60 -18.50
N THR A 179 -7.45 11.54 -19.63
CA THR A 179 -7.98 12.03 -20.92
C THR A 179 -9.16 11.18 -21.38
N GLU A 180 -9.03 9.85 -21.28
CA GLU A 180 -10.11 8.91 -21.61
C GLU A 180 -11.32 9.12 -20.72
N LEU A 181 -11.11 9.18 -19.40
CA LEU A 181 -12.15 9.42 -18.41
C LEU A 181 -12.88 10.75 -18.68
N LYS A 182 -12.14 11.83 -18.93
CA LYS A 182 -12.72 13.13 -19.24
C LYS A 182 -13.58 13.05 -20.50
N GLY A 183 -13.09 12.39 -21.55
CA GLY A 183 -13.86 12.15 -22.77
C GLY A 183 -15.16 11.38 -22.52
N LYS A 184 -15.13 10.32 -21.70
CA LYS A 184 -16.33 9.55 -21.32
C LYS A 184 -17.35 10.41 -20.56
N LEU A 185 -16.89 11.21 -19.60
CA LEU A 185 -17.76 12.10 -18.82
C LEU A 185 -18.39 13.19 -19.68
N GLU A 186 -17.62 13.83 -20.57
CA GLU A 186 -18.13 14.87 -21.48
C GLU A 186 -19.14 14.30 -22.49
N ALA A 187 -18.93 13.08 -23.00
CA ALA A 187 -19.87 12.39 -23.87
C ALA A 187 -21.18 12.03 -23.12
N ASN A 188 -21.08 11.59 -21.87
CA ASN A 188 -22.25 11.31 -21.03
C ASN A 188 -23.07 12.58 -20.75
N ILE A 189 -22.42 13.72 -20.47
CA ILE A 189 -23.09 15.01 -20.30
C ILE A 189 -23.79 15.44 -21.59
N GLU A 190 -23.13 15.28 -22.73
CA GLU A 190 -23.73 15.59 -24.02
C GLU A 190 -25.01 14.76 -24.26
N SER A 191 -24.94 13.45 -24.01
CA SER A 191 -26.11 12.55 -24.10
C SER A 191 -27.25 12.97 -23.15
N MET A 192 -26.93 13.32 -21.90
CA MET A 192 -27.89 13.82 -20.92
C MET A 192 -28.57 15.11 -21.41
N LEU A 193 -27.81 16.04 -22.00
CA LEU A 193 -28.36 17.28 -22.55
C LEU A 193 -29.27 17.01 -23.74
N TYR A 194 -28.90 16.08 -24.63
CA TYR A 194 -29.79 15.65 -25.71
C TYR A 194 -31.10 15.08 -25.17
N GLN A 195 -31.04 14.20 -24.18
CA GLN A 195 -32.23 13.64 -23.53
C GLN A 195 -33.10 14.73 -22.89
N HIS A 196 -32.49 15.67 -22.19
CA HIS A 196 -33.22 16.79 -21.57
C HIS A 196 -33.94 17.63 -22.62
N PHE A 197 -33.26 18.07 -23.68
CA PHE A 197 -33.86 18.89 -24.74
C PHE A 197 -34.81 18.12 -25.67
N ASN A 198 -34.85 16.78 -25.62
CA ASN A 198 -35.90 16.01 -26.29
C ASN A 198 -37.28 16.36 -25.72
N PHE A 199 -37.40 16.61 -24.42
CA PHE A 199 -38.67 16.96 -23.76
C PHE A 199 -39.20 18.34 -24.12
N TYR A 200 -38.39 19.18 -24.77
CA TYR A 200 -38.76 20.54 -25.19
C TYR A 200 -39.42 20.58 -26.57
N TYR A 201 -39.72 19.41 -27.16
CA TYR A 201 -40.33 19.26 -28.50
C TYR A 201 -39.60 20.06 -29.61
N PHE A 202 -38.30 20.30 -29.46
CA PHE A 202 -37.49 21.00 -30.47
C PHE A 202 -37.23 20.12 -31.70
N SER A 203 -37.11 20.78 -32.86
CA SER A 203 -36.58 20.15 -34.07
C SER A 203 -35.15 19.64 -33.83
N GLY A 204 -34.72 18.62 -34.59
CA GLY A 204 -33.39 18.02 -34.43
C GLY A 204 -32.24 19.04 -34.52
N THR A 205 -32.35 20.03 -35.40
CA THR A 205 -31.36 21.11 -35.55
C THR A 205 -31.32 22.04 -34.34
N LYS A 206 -32.49 22.48 -33.85
CA LYS A 206 -32.58 23.36 -32.67
C LYS A 206 -32.10 22.65 -31.40
N ARG A 207 -32.34 21.34 -31.30
CA ARG A 207 -31.84 20.50 -30.20
C ARG A 207 -30.32 20.44 -30.17
N LYS A 208 -29.67 20.14 -31.30
CA LYS A 208 -28.20 20.15 -31.41
C LYS A 208 -27.62 21.50 -31.01
N GLN A 209 -28.23 22.60 -31.47
CA GLN A 209 -27.79 23.94 -31.12
C GLN A 209 -27.88 24.22 -29.60
N MET A 210 -28.96 23.79 -28.95
CA MET A 210 -29.13 23.95 -27.50
C MET A 210 -28.11 23.12 -26.71
N VAL A 211 -27.81 21.90 -27.15
CA VAL A 211 -26.75 21.08 -26.54
C VAL A 211 -25.40 21.78 -26.62
N GLU A 212 -24.99 22.23 -27.81
CA GLU A 212 -23.70 22.91 -28.00
C GLU A 212 -23.58 24.20 -27.17
N GLN A 213 -24.67 24.97 -27.05
CA GLN A 213 -24.68 26.19 -26.24
C GLN A 213 -24.50 25.92 -24.73
N ASN A 214 -25.00 24.79 -24.23
CA ASN A 214 -25.00 24.50 -22.80
C ASN A 214 -23.86 23.56 -22.37
N LYS A 215 -23.33 22.74 -23.29
CA LYS A 215 -22.31 21.70 -23.01
C LYS A 215 -21.13 22.24 -22.23
N LYS A 216 -20.55 23.37 -22.66
CA LYS A 216 -19.38 23.95 -21.99
C LYS A 216 -19.66 24.38 -20.54
N ALA A 217 -20.82 25.00 -20.29
CA ALA A 217 -21.20 25.45 -18.96
C ALA A 217 -21.47 24.27 -18.02
N VAL A 218 -22.16 23.24 -18.52
CA VAL A 218 -22.49 22.04 -17.75
C VAL A 218 -21.25 21.18 -17.48
N ASN A 219 -20.37 21.01 -18.46
CA ASN A 219 -19.07 20.35 -18.25
C ASN A 219 -18.28 21.03 -17.14
N ARG A 220 -18.20 22.37 -17.16
CA ARG A 220 -17.50 23.12 -16.12
C ARG A 220 -18.15 22.98 -14.74
N LEU A 221 -19.47 22.89 -14.68
CA LEU A 221 -20.22 22.72 -13.44
C LEU A 221 -20.02 21.32 -12.82
N LEU A 222 -20.06 20.28 -13.65
CA LEU A 222 -20.10 18.88 -13.18
C LEU A 222 -18.72 18.21 -13.11
N ILE A 223 -17.84 18.50 -14.08
CA ILE A 223 -16.48 17.93 -14.16
C ILE A 223 -15.47 18.87 -13.51
N GLY A 224 -15.69 20.19 -13.64
CA GLY A 224 -14.72 21.19 -13.24
C GLY A 224 -13.62 21.41 -14.27
N ASP A 225 -12.65 22.26 -13.92
CA ASP A 225 -11.51 22.57 -14.80
C ASP A 225 -10.47 21.42 -14.80
N ALA A 226 -10.39 20.62 -13.71
CA ALA A 226 -9.54 19.44 -13.58
C ALA A 226 -10.26 18.30 -12.83
N LEU A 227 -9.96 17.05 -13.20
CA LEU A 227 -10.52 15.86 -12.54
C LEU A 227 -9.90 15.66 -11.14
N ASN A 228 -10.74 15.30 -10.17
CA ASN A 228 -10.29 14.95 -8.84
C ASN A 228 -9.41 13.69 -8.86
N LEU A 229 -8.37 13.66 -8.01
CA LEU A 229 -7.46 12.52 -7.88
C LEU A 229 -8.20 11.20 -7.56
N SER A 230 -9.14 11.22 -6.61
CA SER A 230 -9.94 10.04 -6.22
C SER A 230 -10.62 9.43 -7.45
N ILE A 231 -11.28 10.25 -8.28
CA ILE A 231 -12.00 9.77 -9.46
C ILE A 231 -11.02 9.17 -10.49
N LYS A 232 -9.87 9.83 -10.74
CA LYS A 232 -8.86 9.33 -11.67
C LYS A 232 -8.28 7.97 -11.23
N VAL A 233 -7.93 7.85 -9.94
CA VAL A 233 -7.37 6.61 -9.38
C VAL A 233 -8.40 5.49 -9.39
N LYS A 234 -9.63 5.75 -8.95
CA LYS A 234 -10.71 4.74 -8.96
C LYS A 234 -11.02 4.27 -10.37
N TYR A 235 -11.06 5.19 -11.34
CA TYR A 235 -11.24 4.82 -12.74
C TYR A 235 -10.08 3.96 -13.28
N PHE A 236 -8.82 4.29 -12.93
CA PHE A 236 -7.69 3.42 -13.26
C PHE A 236 -7.90 2.02 -12.66
N LEU A 237 -8.19 1.93 -11.37
CA LEU A 237 -8.39 0.65 -10.68
C LEU A 237 -9.53 -0.16 -11.30
N GLU A 238 -10.61 0.49 -11.73
CA GLU A 238 -11.72 -0.16 -12.45
C GLU A 238 -11.25 -0.75 -13.80
N GLN A 239 -10.46 -0.01 -14.59
CA GLN A 239 -9.94 -0.49 -15.88
C GLN A 239 -9.05 -1.73 -15.76
N TYR A 240 -8.37 -1.89 -14.62
CA TYR A 240 -7.46 -3.01 -14.37
C TYR A 240 -8.04 -4.06 -13.41
N GLU A 241 -9.35 -4.04 -13.16
CA GLU A 241 -10.05 -5.02 -12.31
C GLU A 241 -9.55 -5.07 -10.85
N LEU A 242 -9.03 -3.94 -10.35
CA LEU A 242 -8.51 -3.77 -9.00
C LEU A 242 -9.50 -3.07 -8.04
N LEU A 243 -10.59 -2.50 -8.56
CA LEU A 243 -11.56 -1.74 -7.77
C LEU A 243 -12.67 -2.64 -7.22
N ASP A 244 -12.86 -2.59 -5.91
CA ASP A 244 -14.09 -3.02 -5.22
C ASP A 244 -14.45 -2.03 -4.10
N ASP A 245 -15.54 -2.29 -3.39
CA ASP A 245 -16.05 -1.41 -2.32
C ASP A 245 -15.02 -1.15 -1.20
N ASN A 246 -14.18 -2.14 -0.86
CA ASN A 246 -13.20 -2.01 0.21
C ASN A 246 -12.00 -1.18 -0.26
N VAL A 247 -11.53 -1.42 -1.48
CA VAL A 247 -10.47 -0.62 -2.13
C VAL A 247 -10.93 0.82 -2.36
N ASP A 248 -12.18 1.02 -2.78
CA ASP A 248 -12.80 2.34 -2.97
C ASP A 248 -12.77 3.16 -1.67
N PHE A 249 -13.21 2.53 -0.57
CA PHE A 249 -13.20 3.14 0.76
C PHE A 249 -11.78 3.41 1.27
N PHE A 250 -10.85 2.49 1.02
CA PHE A 250 -9.43 2.66 1.36
C PHE A 250 -8.83 3.88 0.66
N ILE A 251 -9.02 4.01 -0.67
CA ILE A 251 -8.51 5.15 -1.45
C ILE A 251 -9.05 6.48 -0.91
N ASP A 252 -10.34 6.57 -0.62
CA ASP A 252 -10.93 7.80 -0.08
C ASP A 252 -10.39 8.17 1.30
N ASN A 253 -10.12 7.17 2.16
CA ASN A 253 -9.49 7.42 3.44
C ASN A 253 -8.04 7.87 3.26
N MET A 254 -7.25 7.18 2.45
CA MET A 254 -5.84 7.50 2.22
C MET A 254 -5.66 8.88 1.54
N ILE A 255 -6.59 9.31 0.69
CA ILE A 255 -6.54 10.68 0.13
C ILE A 255 -6.73 11.74 1.21
N LYS A 256 -7.58 11.49 2.22
CA LYS A 256 -7.69 12.41 3.37
C LYS A 256 -6.37 12.48 4.12
N VAL A 257 -5.73 11.33 4.36
CA VAL A 257 -4.40 11.25 5.00
C VAL A 257 -3.38 12.09 4.26
N ARG A 258 -3.22 11.83 2.96
CA ARG A 258 -2.28 12.56 2.11
C ARG A 258 -2.53 14.07 2.17
N ASN A 259 -3.80 14.50 2.19
CA ASN A 259 -4.13 15.92 2.32
C ASN A 259 -3.77 16.48 3.70
N GLU A 260 -3.92 15.72 4.79
CA GLU A 260 -3.49 16.14 6.12
C GLU A 260 -1.97 16.34 6.19
N ILE A 261 -1.20 15.39 5.64
CA ILE A 261 0.26 15.47 5.54
C ILE A 261 0.67 16.68 4.68
N ALA A 262 0.10 16.81 3.48
CA ALA A 262 0.46 17.88 2.53
C ALA A 262 0.12 19.29 3.05
N HIS A 263 -0.93 19.43 3.87
CA HIS A 263 -1.27 20.70 4.51
C HIS A 263 -0.47 20.97 5.79
N GLY A 264 0.45 20.08 6.17
CA GLY A 264 1.30 20.22 7.35
C GLY A 264 0.47 20.32 8.63
N ARG A 265 -0.64 19.55 8.72
CA ARG A 265 -1.51 19.57 9.90
C ARG A 265 -0.79 18.92 11.08
N ILE A 266 -0.01 19.71 11.80
CA ILE A 266 0.69 19.25 12.99
C ILE A 266 -0.35 18.85 14.05
N THR A 267 -0.44 17.57 14.36
CA THR A 267 -1.16 17.10 15.55
C THR A 267 -0.17 17.07 16.71
N TYR A 268 -0.04 18.18 17.45
CA TYR A 268 0.67 18.14 18.73
C TYR A 268 -0.04 17.17 19.66
N LYS A 269 0.68 16.15 20.14
CA LYS A 269 0.15 15.14 21.06
C LYS A 269 0.96 15.11 22.34
N LYS A 270 0.25 15.01 23.47
CA LYS A 270 0.84 14.82 24.80
C LYS A 270 1.05 13.34 25.13
N GLU A 271 0.33 12.46 24.45
CA GLU A 271 0.33 11.01 24.64
C GLU A 271 0.99 10.36 23.42
N PHE A 272 1.96 9.49 23.67
CA PHE A 272 2.71 8.75 22.65
C PHE A 272 2.30 7.28 22.69
N LEU A 273 2.16 6.66 21.51
CA LEU A 273 1.97 5.22 21.37
C LEU A 273 3.33 4.51 21.30
N TRP A 274 3.35 3.21 21.58
CA TRP A 274 4.50 2.34 21.30
C TRP A 274 4.27 1.52 20.02
N PRO A 275 5.24 1.40 19.09
CA PRO A 275 6.55 2.08 19.10
C PRO A 275 6.40 3.60 19.08
N LEU A 276 7.37 4.30 19.68
CA LEU A 276 7.32 5.74 19.91
C LEU A 276 7.10 6.48 18.58
N SER A 277 5.91 7.06 18.42
CA SER A 277 5.62 7.89 17.26
C SER A 277 6.56 9.10 17.20
N PRO A 278 6.85 9.65 16.01
CA PRO A 278 7.72 10.81 15.87
C PRO A 278 7.18 11.99 16.67
N PHE A 279 8.10 12.81 17.19
CA PHE A 279 7.75 13.98 18.00
C PHE A 279 6.83 14.98 17.27
N PHE A 280 6.94 15.05 15.93
CA PHE A 280 6.03 15.79 15.06
C PHE A 280 5.36 14.84 14.07
N ASN A 281 4.23 14.26 14.46
CA ASN A 281 3.44 13.46 13.54
C ASN A 281 2.42 14.35 12.79
N LEU A 282 2.49 14.36 11.46
CA LEU A 282 1.59 15.14 10.61
C LEU A 282 0.20 14.49 10.46
N ALA A 283 0.04 13.21 10.86
CA ALA A 283 -1.13 12.43 10.50
C ALA A 283 -1.42 11.30 11.53
N LYS A 284 -2.69 11.10 11.97
CA LYS A 284 -3.03 10.05 12.96
C LYS A 284 -2.98 8.62 12.38
N ASN A 285 -2.04 7.80 12.84
CA ASN A 285 -2.10 6.32 12.79
C ASN A 285 -2.26 5.70 11.38
N PHE A 286 -1.39 6.08 10.46
CA PHE A 286 -1.44 5.59 9.07
C PHE A 286 -0.41 4.53 8.73
N TYR A 287 0.44 4.16 9.69
CA TYR A 287 1.49 3.16 9.50
C TYR A 287 0.93 1.76 9.29
N GLU A 288 -0.21 1.43 9.90
CA GLU A 288 -0.93 0.16 9.66
C GLU A 288 -1.32 -0.03 8.18
N ASN A 289 -1.47 1.07 7.42
CA ASN A 289 -1.91 1.06 6.03
C ASN A 289 -0.75 1.17 5.02
N ILE A 290 0.50 1.33 5.48
CA ILE A 290 1.62 1.55 4.56
C ILE A 290 1.91 0.32 3.71
N GLU A 291 1.79 -0.88 4.28
CA GLU A 291 1.95 -2.13 3.52
C GLU A 291 0.88 -2.26 2.44
N THR A 292 -0.35 -1.83 2.73
CA THR A 292 -1.41 -1.81 1.73
C THR A 292 -1.06 -0.86 0.58
N LEU A 293 -0.47 0.31 0.86
CA LEU A 293 0.01 1.22 -0.19
C LEU A 293 1.15 0.62 -1.02
N VAL A 294 2.08 -0.10 -0.38
CA VAL A 294 3.20 -0.78 -1.06
C VAL A 294 2.66 -1.75 -2.10
N PHE A 295 1.80 -2.69 -1.69
CA PHE A 295 1.30 -3.73 -2.58
C PHE A 295 0.29 -3.20 -3.58
N LEU A 296 -0.60 -2.26 -3.21
CA LEU A 296 -1.52 -1.66 -4.17
C LEU A 296 -0.76 -0.90 -5.27
N SER A 297 0.23 -0.09 -4.90
CA SER A 297 1.01 0.65 -5.90
C SER A 297 1.87 -0.29 -6.77
N ALA A 298 2.42 -1.37 -6.20
CA ALA A 298 3.14 -2.39 -6.95
C ALA A 298 2.22 -3.14 -7.93
N GLU A 299 1.02 -3.50 -7.51
CA GLU A 299 0.05 -4.19 -8.35
C GLU A 299 -0.50 -3.27 -9.46
N MET A 300 -0.74 -1.99 -9.16
CA MET A 300 -1.09 -0.99 -10.18
C MET A 300 0.00 -0.92 -11.27
N ILE A 301 1.27 -0.86 -10.88
CA ILE A 301 2.42 -0.87 -11.81
C ILE A 301 2.45 -2.18 -12.60
N SER A 302 2.28 -3.32 -11.94
CA SER A 302 2.28 -4.65 -12.56
C SER A 302 1.22 -4.77 -13.64
N ARG A 303 -0.04 -4.44 -13.32
CA ARG A 303 -1.18 -4.49 -14.24
C ARG A 303 -1.00 -3.54 -15.43
N TYR A 304 -0.45 -2.35 -15.20
CA TYR A 304 -0.15 -1.40 -16.27
C TYR A 304 0.91 -1.90 -17.25
N ILE A 305 1.95 -2.56 -16.72
CA ILE A 305 3.02 -3.16 -17.53
C ILE A 305 2.52 -4.43 -18.26
N GLY A 306 1.57 -5.14 -17.66
CA GLY A 306 1.05 -6.42 -18.16
C GLY A 306 1.74 -7.64 -17.53
N ILE A 307 2.20 -7.51 -16.29
CA ILE A 307 2.80 -8.57 -15.47
C ILE A 307 1.97 -8.79 -14.19
N SER A 308 2.22 -9.88 -13.47
CA SER A 308 1.43 -10.27 -12.29
C SER A 308 2.28 -10.68 -11.08
N CYS A 309 3.50 -10.14 -10.97
CA CYS A 309 4.46 -10.56 -9.94
C CYS A 309 4.05 -10.18 -8.51
N TRP A 310 3.12 -9.24 -8.33
CA TRP A 310 2.62 -8.76 -7.03
C TRP A 310 1.16 -9.15 -6.75
N GLU A 311 0.53 -9.92 -7.63
CA GLU A 311 -0.89 -10.25 -7.54
C GLU A 311 -1.22 -11.05 -6.28
N LYS A 312 -0.31 -11.96 -5.90
CA LYS A 312 -0.50 -12.81 -4.72
C LYS A 312 -0.47 -11.98 -3.44
N GLU A 313 0.57 -11.18 -3.24
CA GLU A 313 0.77 -10.32 -2.09
C GLU A 313 -0.35 -9.27 -1.99
N TRP A 314 -0.80 -8.73 -3.14
CA TRP A 314 -1.94 -7.84 -3.18
C TRP A 314 -3.23 -8.52 -2.70
N ASN A 315 -3.54 -9.72 -3.20
CA ASN A 315 -4.73 -10.45 -2.78
C ASN A 315 -4.69 -10.82 -1.29
N GLU A 316 -3.52 -11.14 -0.75
CA GLU A 316 -3.34 -11.39 0.69
C GLU A 316 -3.60 -10.13 1.53
N ILE A 317 -3.00 -8.98 1.17
CA ILE A 317 -3.17 -7.76 1.97
C ILE A 317 -4.59 -7.19 1.85
N LYS A 318 -5.24 -7.40 0.71
CA LYS A 318 -6.59 -6.91 0.40
C LYS A 318 -7.63 -7.44 1.38
N ASN A 319 -7.43 -8.64 1.91
CA ASN A 319 -8.30 -9.26 2.93
C ASN A 319 -8.33 -8.48 4.24
N PHE A 320 -7.29 -7.70 4.53
CA PHE A 320 -7.22 -6.87 5.73
C PHE A 320 -7.81 -5.47 5.55
N LEU A 321 -8.29 -5.13 4.34
CA LEU A 321 -8.95 -3.85 4.10
C LEU A 321 -10.25 -3.76 4.91
N SER A 322 -10.41 -2.62 5.59
CA SER A 322 -11.64 -2.32 6.32
C SER A 322 -12.79 -2.08 5.33
N PRO A 323 -13.97 -2.66 5.57
CA PRO A 323 -15.12 -2.39 4.74
C PRO A 323 -15.67 -0.99 4.94
N PRO A 324 -16.46 -0.48 3.97
CA PRO A 324 -17.10 0.82 4.10
C PRO A 324 -17.93 0.93 5.38
N ASN A 325 -17.85 2.08 6.05
CA ASN A 325 -18.61 2.36 7.28
C ASN A 325 -20.12 2.06 7.17
N HIS A 326 -20.70 2.25 5.98
CA HIS A 326 -22.12 2.01 5.75
C HIS A 326 -22.46 0.50 5.65
N VAL A 327 -21.50 -0.35 5.26
CA VAL A 327 -21.65 -1.81 5.23
C VAL A 327 -21.64 -2.34 6.67
N ILE A 328 -20.66 -1.92 7.49
CA ILE A 328 -20.61 -2.27 8.92
C ILE A 328 -21.89 -1.79 9.61
N ALA A 329 -22.32 -0.55 9.39
CA ALA A 329 -23.56 -0.04 9.99
C ALA A 329 -24.81 -0.84 9.55
N LYS A 330 -24.87 -1.34 8.32
CA LYS A 330 -25.99 -2.19 7.87
C LYS A 330 -25.94 -3.56 8.56
N PHE A 331 -24.75 -4.16 8.72
CA PHE A 331 -24.55 -5.40 9.46
C PHE A 331 -24.99 -5.26 10.92
N LEU A 332 -24.54 -4.21 11.62
CA LEU A 332 -24.91 -3.94 13.01
C LEU A 332 -26.41 -3.66 13.23
N ASN A 333 -27.11 -3.23 12.17
CA ASN A 333 -28.56 -3.01 12.20
C ASN A 333 -29.37 -4.22 11.69
N GLY A 334 -28.74 -5.37 11.44
CA GLY A 334 -29.39 -6.58 10.92
C GLY A 334 -29.94 -6.43 9.51
N LYS A 335 -29.44 -5.47 8.71
CA LYS A 335 -29.89 -5.22 7.32
C LYS A 335 -29.08 -5.98 6.28
N ILE A 336 -27.91 -6.50 6.68
CA ILE A 336 -27.09 -7.40 5.89
C ILE A 336 -26.86 -8.62 6.77
N GLU A 337 -27.23 -9.78 6.25
CA GLU A 337 -26.88 -11.07 6.82
C GLU A 337 -25.69 -11.64 6.05
N ILE A 338 -24.72 -12.19 6.77
CA ILE A 338 -23.66 -12.99 6.17
C ILE A 338 -24.28 -14.36 5.90
N GLU A 339 -24.37 -14.75 4.62
CA GLU A 339 -24.97 -16.04 4.25
C GLU A 339 -24.21 -17.20 4.92
N ASN A 340 -24.95 -18.13 5.54
CA ASN A 340 -24.40 -19.25 6.30
C ASN A 340 -23.42 -18.83 7.40
N PHE A 341 -23.68 -17.70 8.06
CA PHE A 341 -22.85 -17.17 9.14
C PHE A 341 -22.46 -18.24 10.16
N ASN A 342 -21.17 -18.48 10.28
CA ASN A 342 -20.57 -19.28 11.35
C ASN A 342 -19.56 -18.43 12.13
N TYR A 343 -19.19 -18.89 13.33
CA TYR A 343 -18.28 -18.13 14.19
C TYR A 343 -16.87 -17.95 13.59
N ASP A 344 -16.44 -18.85 12.70
CA ASP A 344 -15.15 -18.76 12.00
C ASP A 344 -15.11 -17.64 10.95
N MET A 345 -16.27 -17.19 10.44
CA MET A 345 -16.36 -16.10 9.45
C MET A 345 -16.04 -14.70 10.01
N LEU A 346 -15.98 -14.53 11.34
CA LEU A 346 -15.47 -13.30 11.97
C LEU A 346 -13.97 -13.35 12.23
N ILE A 347 -13.35 -14.53 12.11
CA ILE A 347 -11.91 -14.75 12.16
C ILE A 347 -11.32 -14.69 10.74
N SER A 348 -12.02 -15.27 9.77
CA SER A 348 -11.59 -15.45 8.38
C SER A 348 -12.37 -14.57 7.40
N ASP A 349 -11.98 -14.64 6.11
CA ASP A 349 -12.62 -13.86 5.05
C ASP A 349 -14.12 -14.17 4.92
N ASN A 350 -14.89 -13.10 4.88
CA ASN A 350 -16.26 -13.11 4.40
C ASN A 350 -16.40 -12.10 3.26
N LYS A 351 -17.49 -12.21 2.50
CA LYS A 351 -17.79 -11.36 1.34
C LYS A 351 -17.66 -9.85 1.62
N TYR A 352 -17.84 -9.43 2.87
CA TYR A 352 -17.84 -8.03 3.28
C TYR A 352 -16.60 -7.63 4.10
N ASN A 353 -15.61 -8.51 4.27
CA ASN A 353 -14.44 -8.32 5.16
C ASN A 353 -14.82 -7.88 6.59
N ILE A 354 -15.98 -8.30 7.10
CA ILE A 354 -16.40 -7.97 8.47
C ILE A 354 -15.77 -8.98 9.44
N THR A 355 -14.64 -8.63 10.03
CA THR A 355 -13.93 -9.46 11.02
C THR A 355 -13.90 -8.80 12.40
N TRP A 356 -13.47 -9.55 13.43
CA TRP A 356 -13.23 -9.00 14.78
C TRP A 356 -12.33 -7.77 14.74
N ARG A 357 -11.28 -7.79 13.91
CA ARG A 357 -10.39 -6.64 13.68
C ARG A 357 -11.14 -5.43 13.16
N THR A 358 -11.93 -5.59 12.09
CA THR A 358 -12.65 -4.45 11.49
C THR A 358 -13.73 -3.89 12.40
N LEU A 359 -14.38 -4.74 13.20
CA LEU A 359 -15.35 -4.33 14.21
C LEU A 359 -14.68 -3.54 15.35
N PHE A 360 -13.53 -4.00 15.82
CA PHE A 360 -12.72 -3.26 16.78
C PHE A 360 -12.32 -1.88 16.25
N THR A 361 -11.74 -1.82 15.04
CA THR A 361 -11.35 -0.56 14.40
C THR A 361 -12.54 0.37 14.18
N TYR A 362 -13.70 -0.17 13.81
CA TYR A 362 -14.93 0.61 13.66
C TYR A 362 -15.39 1.23 14.99
N TYR A 363 -15.36 0.44 16.08
CA TYR A 363 -15.72 0.93 17.41
C TYR A 363 -14.76 2.01 17.91
N VAL A 364 -13.45 1.80 17.76
CA VAL A 364 -12.41 2.76 18.19
C VAL A 364 -12.58 4.12 17.49
N ASN A 365 -12.98 4.12 16.23
CA ASN A 365 -13.26 5.35 15.48
C ASN A 365 -14.60 6.01 15.83
N LYS A 366 -15.53 5.28 16.47
CA LYS A 366 -16.86 5.76 16.87
C LYS A 366 -17.27 5.21 18.25
N PRO A 367 -16.54 5.57 19.33
CA PRO A 367 -16.74 4.97 20.64
C PRO A 367 -18.03 5.49 21.25
N GLN A 368 -19.10 4.71 21.11
CA GLN A 368 -20.41 4.99 21.67
C GLN A 368 -20.96 3.70 22.27
N LYS A 369 -21.58 3.82 23.45
CA LYS A 369 -22.23 2.68 24.13
C LYS A 369 -23.18 1.93 23.19
N ASN A 370 -24.03 2.67 22.45
CA ASN A 370 -24.95 2.08 21.48
C ASN A 370 -24.24 1.28 20.38
N THR A 371 -23.07 1.72 19.89
CA THR A 371 -22.31 0.96 18.89
C THR A 371 -21.88 -0.38 19.45
N ARG A 372 -21.38 -0.40 20.69
CA ARG A 372 -20.97 -1.63 21.39
C ARG A 372 -22.16 -2.56 21.58
N GLU A 373 -23.29 -2.05 22.07
CA GLU A 373 -24.51 -2.83 22.28
C GLU A 373 -25.02 -3.48 20.98
N CYS A 374 -24.98 -2.74 19.85
CA CYS A 374 -25.33 -3.34 18.56
C CYS A 374 -24.35 -4.43 18.12
N MET A 375 -23.04 -4.24 18.37
CA MET A 375 -22.03 -5.26 18.08
C MET A 375 -22.29 -6.52 18.93
N GLU A 376 -22.43 -6.35 20.24
CA GLU A 376 -22.76 -7.43 21.19
C GLU A 376 -24.01 -8.20 20.74
N ALA A 377 -25.09 -7.49 20.37
CA ALA A 377 -26.33 -8.12 19.95
C ALA A 377 -26.20 -8.97 18.68
N VAL A 378 -25.47 -8.49 17.67
CA VAL A 378 -25.32 -9.19 16.39
C VAL A 378 -24.28 -10.31 16.47
N THR A 379 -23.26 -10.17 17.32
CA THR A 379 -22.14 -11.12 17.39
C THR A 379 -22.17 -12.04 18.62
N LYS A 380 -23.18 -11.98 19.50
CA LYS A 380 -23.24 -12.74 20.77
C LYS A 380 -22.94 -14.22 20.58
N ASP A 381 -23.71 -14.89 19.73
CA ASP A 381 -23.56 -16.33 19.52
C ASP A 381 -22.20 -16.69 18.93
N ALA A 382 -21.69 -15.88 18.01
CA ALA A 382 -20.36 -16.10 17.45
C ALA A 382 -19.27 -15.92 18.52
N PHE A 383 -19.33 -14.84 19.30
CA PHE A 383 -18.35 -14.52 20.33
C PHE A 383 -18.28 -15.60 21.43
N LEU A 384 -19.43 -16.09 21.89
CA LEU A 384 -19.49 -17.11 22.94
C LEU A 384 -18.95 -18.47 22.48
N ASN A 385 -19.19 -18.83 21.22
CA ASN A 385 -18.80 -20.14 20.67
C ASN A 385 -17.40 -20.14 20.02
N THR A 386 -16.79 -18.98 19.83
CA THR A 386 -15.45 -18.89 19.24
C THR A 386 -14.39 -19.45 20.20
N LEU A 387 -13.58 -20.38 19.70
CA LEU A 387 -12.43 -20.91 20.43
C LEU A 387 -11.21 -20.02 20.20
N ILE A 388 -10.46 -19.76 21.27
CA ILE A 388 -9.23 -18.99 21.20
C ILE A 388 -8.10 -19.90 20.70
N SER A 389 -7.27 -19.36 19.83
CA SER A 389 -6.05 -19.93 19.31
C SER A 389 -4.96 -18.85 19.23
N GLU A 390 -3.73 -19.26 18.92
CA GLU A 390 -2.63 -18.31 18.67
C GLU A 390 -2.91 -17.39 17.47
N GLU A 391 -3.58 -17.92 16.43
CA GLU A 391 -3.87 -17.20 15.18
C GLU A 391 -4.91 -16.09 15.37
N ASN A 392 -6.02 -16.38 16.06
CA ASN A 392 -7.10 -15.42 16.29
C ASN A 392 -7.00 -14.66 17.61
N GLY A 393 -6.03 -15.02 18.46
CA GLY A 393 -5.80 -14.43 19.78
C GLY A 393 -5.70 -12.90 19.76
N PRO A 394 -4.93 -12.28 18.85
CA PRO A 394 -4.80 -10.82 18.80
C PRO A 394 -6.13 -10.09 18.57
N ASP A 395 -6.93 -10.55 17.61
CA ASP A 395 -8.19 -9.88 17.27
C ASP A 395 -9.26 -10.14 18.35
N LEU A 396 -9.29 -11.36 18.92
CA LEU A 396 -10.16 -11.70 20.04
C LEU A 396 -9.80 -10.94 21.31
N PHE A 397 -8.51 -10.69 21.55
CA PHE A 397 -8.04 -9.89 22.68
C PHE A 397 -8.61 -8.48 22.61
N ASN A 398 -8.43 -7.82 21.46
CA ASN A 398 -8.87 -6.45 21.23
C ASN A 398 -10.39 -6.29 21.40
N ILE A 399 -11.19 -7.18 20.81
CA ILE A 399 -12.65 -7.10 20.94
C ILE A 399 -13.12 -7.47 22.36
N SER A 400 -12.45 -8.41 23.02
CA SER A 400 -12.77 -8.82 24.40
C SER A 400 -12.50 -7.69 25.40
N ILE A 401 -11.46 -6.87 25.19
CA ILE A 401 -11.27 -5.64 25.98
C ILE A 401 -12.52 -4.76 25.88
N ILE A 402 -13.04 -4.49 24.68
CA ILE A 402 -14.25 -3.68 24.51
C ILE A 402 -15.48 -4.32 25.18
N PHE A 403 -15.65 -5.63 25.03
CA PHE A 403 -16.79 -6.39 25.57
C PHE A 403 -16.73 -6.66 27.08
N SER A 404 -15.59 -6.41 27.73
CA SER A 404 -15.46 -6.54 29.19
C SER A 404 -16.37 -5.58 29.99
N ASP A 405 -16.80 -4.49 29.36
CA ASP A 405 -17.78 -3.53 29.88
C ASP A 405 -19.23 -3.83 29.42
N SER A 406 -19.50 -5.00 28.85
CA SER A 406 -20.86 -5.41 28.45
C SER A 406 -21.79 -5.50 29.67
N GLU A 407 -23.06 -5.15 29.46
CA GLU A 407 -24.14 -5.36 30.44
C GLU A 407 -24.68 -6.81 30.38
N ASP A 408 -24.39 -7.54 29.30
CA ASP A 408 -24.71 -8.96 29.16
C ASP A 408 -23.69 -9.79 29.92
N SER A 409 -24.17 -10.51 30.94
CA SER A 409 -23.28 -11.29 31.81
C SER A 409 -22.49 -12.35 31.04
N ASP A 410 -23.09 -13.01 30.05
CA ASP A 410 -22.42 -14.11 29.35
C ASP A 410 -21.24 -13.58 28.52
N ILE A 411 -21.48 -12.49 27.79
CA ILE A 411 -20.46 -11.81 26.98
C ILE A 411 -19.35 -11.30 27.88
N LYS A 412 -19.69 -10.62 28.98
CA LYS A 412 -18.71 -10.08 29.92
C LYS A 412 -17.82 -11.18 30.52
N HIS A 413 -18.40 -12.28 31.00
CA HIS A 413 -17.63 -13.38 31.58
C HIS A 413 -16.69 -14.00 30.53
N LYS A 414 -17.20 -14.26 29.32
CA LYS A 414 -16.38 -14.81 28.22
C LYS A 414 -15.25 -13.86 27.82
N ALA A 415 -15.51 -12.56 27.74
CA ALA A 415 -14.50 -11.56 27.41
C ALA A 415 -13.36 -11.53 28.45
N ILE A 416 -13.70 -11.56 29.73
CA ILE A 416 -12.72 -11.61 30.83
C ILE A 416 -11.90 -12.90 30.77
N GLU A 417 -12.55 -14.05 30.58
CA GLU A 417 -11.88 -15.35 30.41
C GLU A 417 -10.89 -15.31 29.24
N ASN A 418 -11.34 -14.79 28.08
CA ASN A 418 -10.51 -14.67 26.89
C ASN A 418 -9.28 -13.80 27.16
N ILE A 419 -9.44 -12.62 27.76
CA ILE A 419 -8.34 -11.71 28.10
C ILE A 419 -7.31 -12.43 28.97
N LYS A 420 -7.76 -13.11 30.04
CA LYS A 420 -6.85 -13.81 30.96
C LYS A 420 -6.10 -14.94 30.27
N SER A 421 -6.81 -15.77 29.49
CA SER A 421 -6.20 -16.87 28.74
C SER A 421 -5.18 -16.37 27.70
N ILE A 422 -5.51 -15.30 26.97
CA ILE A 422 -4.63 -14.75 25.93
C ILE A 422 -3.36 -14.12 26.54
N ILE A 423 -3.48 -13.43 27.69
CA ILE A 423 -2.32 -12.90 28.41
C ILE A 423 -1.41 -14.03 28.89
N LEU A 424 -1.98 -15.09 29.49
CA LEU A 424 -1.23 -16.25 29.98
C LEU A 424 -0.43 -16.95 28.86
N ASN A 425 -1.02 -17.07 27.67
CA ASN A 425 -0.40 -17.74 26.53
C ASN A 425 0.43 -16.80 25.63
N HIS A 426 0.50 -15.50 25.95
CA HIS A 426 1.17 -14.49 25.14
C HIS A 426 0.64 -14.32 23.71
N TRP A 427 -0.67 -14.49 23.48
CA TRP A 427 -1.30 -14.39 22.15
C TRP A 427 -1.92 -13.01 21.84
N TYR A 428 -1.55 -11.95 22.55
CA TYR A 428 -2.24 -10.65 22.49
C TYR A 428 -1.87 -9.76 21.28
N GLY A 429 -0.83 -10.10 20.50
CA GLY A 429 -0.43 -9.37 19.28
C GLY A 429 0.18 -7.97 19.47
N TRP A 430 0.15 -7.43 20.68
CA TRP A 430 0.87 -6.22 21.09
C TRP A 430 2.31 -6.52 21.52
N SER A 431 3.18 -5.51 21.59
CA SER A 431 4.50 -5.67 22.24
C SER A 431 4.35 -5.98 23.72
N ASN A 432 3.43 -5.28 24.39
CA ASN A 432 2.97 -5.56 25.74
C ASN A 432 1.44 -5.52 25.77
N PHE A 433 0.79 -6.44 26.48
CA PHE A 433 -0.68 -6.45 26.61
C PHE A 433 -1.24 -5.12 27.19
N LYS A 434 -0.44 -4.38 27.95
CA LYS A 434 -0.77 -3.05 28.48
C LYS A 434 -0.88 -1.98 27.40
N ASP A 435 -0.13 -2.13 26.30
CA ASP A 435 -0.10 -1.15 25.21
C ASP A 435 -1.48 -1.03 24.53
N ALA A 436 -2.30 -2.09 24.60
CA ALA A 436 -3.69 -2.05 24.14
C ALA A 436 -4.51 -0.97 24.84
N TYR A 437 -4.29 -0.73 26.14
CA TYR A 437 -4.99 0.34 26.86
C TYR A 437 -4.49 1.72 26.43
N SER A 438 -3.18 1.90 26.28
CA SER A 438 -2.60 3.15 25.77
C SER A 438 -3.09 3.49 24.35
N TYR A 439 -3.29 2.46 23.51
CA TYR A 439 -3.93 2.61 22.20
C TYR A 439 -5.37 3.13 22.33
N LEU A 440 -6.18 2.55 23.23
CA LEU A 440 -7.55 3.00 23.46
C LEU A 440 -7.61 4.42 24.01
N GLU A 441 -6.74 4.77 24.97
CA GLU A 441 -6.63 6.13 25.53
C GLU A 441 -6.31 7.17 24.45
N TYR A 442 -5.38 6.85 23.55
CA TYR A 442 -5.02 7.72 22.42
C TYR A 442 -6.20 8.04 21.50
N TYR A 443 -7.14 7.10 21.34
CA TYR A 443 -8.39 7.29 20.62
C TYR A 443 -9.54 7.81 21.48
N SER A 444 -9.26 8.19 22.73
CA SER A 444 -10.25 8.64 23.71
C SER A 444 -11.34 7.60 23.98
N VAL A 445 -11.00 6.32 23.86
CA VAL A 445 -11.85 5.18 24.20
C VAL A 445 -11.55 4.77 25.63
N LYS A 446 -12.57 4.76 26.49
CA LYS A 446 -12.45 4.30 27.87
C LYS A 446 -13.10 2.94 28.04
N VAL A 447 -12.36 2.01 28.63
CA VAL A 447 -12.83 0.68 29.02
C VAL A 447 -12.55 0.50 30.50
N ILE A 448 -13.61 0.59 31.31
CA ILE A 448 -13.53 0.71 32.76
C ILE A 448 -12.94 -0.56 33.36
N TRP A 449 -13.44 -1.73 32.97
CA TRP A 449 -12.98 -3.00 33.53
C TRP A 449 -11.50 -3.24 33.26
N TYR A 450 -11.04 -2.98 32.03
CA TYR A 450 -9.63 -3.22 31.68
C TYR A 450 -8.69 -2.23 32.37
N GLU A 451 -9.10 -0.97 32.54
CA GLU A 451 -8.37 0.02 33.34
C GLU A 451 -8.20 -0.47 34.80
N GLU A 452 -9.29 -0.90 35.43
CA GLU A 452 -9.28 -1.41 36.82
C GLU A 452 -8.41 -2.66 36.94
N PHE A 453 -8.54 -3.61 36.00
CA PHE A 453 -7.73 -4.83 35.93
C PHE A 453 -6.22 -4.52 35.88
N LEU A 454 -5.82 -3.50 35.12
CA LEU A 454 -4.43 -3.05 35.04
C LEU A 454 -3.97 -2.32 36.32
N LEU A 455 -4.80 -1.44 36.88
CA LEU A 455 -4.48 -0.66 38.08
C LEU A 455 -4.35 -1.54 39.33
N ASN A 456 -5.26 -2.51 39.48
CA ASN A 456 -5.27 -3.46 40.60
C ASN A 456 -4.21 -4.54 40.47
N LYS A 457 -3.55 -4.65 39.30
CA LYS A 457 -2.55 -5.67 38.98
C LYS A 457 -3.09 -7.11 39.09
N GLU A 458 -4.37 -7.29 38.79
CA GLU A 458 -5.02 -8.62 38.77
C GLU A 458 -4.34 -9.56 37.76
N TYR A 459 -3.69 -9.01 36.74
CA TYR A 459 -2.87 -9.77 35.79
C TYR A 459 -1.67 -10.50 36.42
N LEU A 460 -1.26 -10.16 37.64
CA LEU A 460 -0.20 -10.89 38.38
C LEU A 460 -0.70 -12.20 39.00
N GLU A 461 -2.02 -12.40 39.04
CA GLU A 461 -2.66 -13.58 39.63
C GLU A 461 -3.04 -14.64 38.59
N ILE A 462 -2.80 -14.34 37.30
CA ILE A 462 -2.96 -15.22 36.15
C ILE A 462 -1.65 -15.96 35.93
#